data_AF-Q26F82-F1
#
_entry.id   AF-Q26F82-F1
#
_cell.length_a   1.000
_cell.length_b   1.000
_cell.length_c   1.000
_cell.angle_alpha   90.00
_cell.angle_beta   90.00
_cell.angle_gamma   90.00
#
_symmetry.space_group_name_H-M   'P 1'
#
loop_
_entity.id
_entity.type
_entity.pdbx_description
1 polymer ?
#
loop_
_entity_poly.entity_id
_entity_poly.type
_entity_poly.pdbx_seq_one_letter_code
_entity_poly.pdbx_strand_id
1 'polypeptide(L)'
;MNLSKSKTFLTYLGIAIISMAGVYSCTSSDDDGGITTDDGDGTGTTELHAAFADFDSNNVTIMLSGTTVIIESNGLPNHTSPYWSNTTARSAVDPMGNTLTTPAAAVNHPLYVDPTVTSFANMAPGNIDDFNGSYSLTIPASPTLATSSSSTGLGAIGIAVSGSMIYNDEEGPNVPLDSAVGSLDYTAAHTGPQSYHYHLEPKAFSDDDDALVGIIGDGFFIYGRKCNSTGTYPTDLDASGGHTSTTQHTTTAEYHYHIENTTYLNQYYIIFPGDYQGIPNNIQ
;
A
#
# COMPACT_ATOMS: atom_id res chain seq x y z
N MET A 1 -8.10 -55.51 -17.99
CA MET A 1 -7.56 -56.30 -19.11
C MET A 1 -7.51 -55.41 -20.35
N ASN A 2 -6.29 -55.02 -20.74
CA ASN A 2 -5.79 -54.57 -22.04
C ASN A 2 -6.52 -53.51 -22.90
N LEU A 3 -5.89 -52.32 -22.92
CA LEU A 3 -5.36 -51.53 -24.04
C LEU A 3 -5.83 -51.73 -25.51
N SER A 4 -6.08 -50.56 -26.12
CA SER A 4 -5.64 -50.08 -27.45
C SER A 4 -6.46 -50.42 -28.71
N LYS A 5 -6.81 -49.40 -29.52
CA LYS A 5 -5.98 -48.88 -30.64
C LYS A 5 -6.70 -47.76 -31.41
N SER A 6 -5.92 -46.78 -31.84
CA SER A 6 -6.31 -45.67 -32.72
C SER A 6 -6.49 -46.12 -34.18
N LYS A 7 -7.23 -45.34 -34.97
CA LYS A 7 -7.05 -45.26 -36.44
C LYS A 7 -7.20 -43.82 -36.93
N THR A 8 -6.10 -43.36 -37.53
CA THR A 8 -5.86 -42.13 -38.26
C THR A 8 -6.68 -42.05 -39.56
N PHE A 9 -7.10 -40.85 -39.96
CA PHE A 9 -7.42 -40.52 -41.36
C PHE A 9 -6.59 -39.32 -41.79
N LEU A 10 -5.97 -39.46 -42.96
CA LEU A 10 -5.02 -38.56 -43.60
C LEU A 10 -5.69 -37.99 -44.85
N THR A 11 -5.56 -36.70 -45.13
CA THR A 11 -5.78 -36.18 -46.50
C THR A 11 -4.86 -34.99 -46.78
N TYR A 12 -4.18 -35.08 -47.93
CA TYR A 12 -3.12 -34.23 -48.45
C TYR A 12 -3.66 -33.02 -49.24
N LEU A 13 -2.94 -31.89 -49.19
CA LEU A 13 -2.79 -30.89 -50.25
C LEU A 13 -1.60 -30.00 -49.82
N GLY A 14 -0.50 -29.73 -50.54
CA GLY A 14 -0.15 -29.89 -51.94
C GLY A 14 0.33 -28.53 -52.50
N ILE A 15 1.64 -28.41 -52.82
CA ILE A 15 2.25 -27.50 -53.84
C ILE A 15 2.53 -26.04 -53.34
N ALA A 16 3.64 -25.33 -53.60
CA ALA A 16 4.85 -25.48 -54.42
C ALA A 16 6.02 -24.64 -53.86
N ILE A 17 7.24 -25.05 -54.20
CA ILE A 17 8.52 -24.34 -54.08
C ILE A 17 8.75 -23.50 -55.34
N ILE A 18 9.17 -22.23 -55.21
CA ILE A 18 10.02 -21.55 -56.22
C ILE A 18 11.07 -20.68 -55.52
N SER A 19 12.32 -21.08 -55.72
CA SER A 19 13.56 -20.34 -55.51
C SER A 19 13.83 -19.37 -56.68
N MET A 20 14.35 -18.16 -56.40
CA MET A 20 15.34 -17.52 -57.27
C MET A 20 16.09 -16.41 -56.51
N ALA A 21 17.42 -16.51 -56.48
CA ALA A 21 18.33 -15.46 -56.03
C ALA A 21 18.60 -14.46 -57.18
N GLY A 22 18.83 -13.20 -56.84
CA GLY A 22 19.29 -12.18 -57.76
C GLY A 22 19.76 -10.93 -57.01
N VAL A 23 21.08 -10.78 -56.91
CA VAL A 23 21.76 -9.59 -56.40
C VAL A 23 21.57 -8.40 -57.34
N TYR A 24 21.35 -7.21 -56.78
CA TYR A 24 21.71 -5.95 -57.43
C TYR A 24 22.47 -5.07 -56.43
N SER A 25 23.60 -4.59 -56.92
CA SER A 25 24.53 -3.67 -56.29
C SER A 25 24.27 -2.24 -56.79
N CYS A 26 24.66 -1.26 -55.97
CA CYS A 26 25.09 0.11 -56.30
C CYS A 26 24.10 1.31 -56.28
N THR A 27 24.37 2.19 -55.29
CA THR A 27 24.79 3.62 -55.38
C THR A 27 23.80 4.78 -55.23
N SER A 28 24.30 5.77 -54.47
CA SER A 28 24.05 7.23 -54.40
C SER A 28 22.84 7.78 -53.62
N SER A 29 23.19 8.39 -52.48
CA SER A 29 22.75 9.65 -51.85
C SER A 29 21.39 10.27 -52.18
N ASP A 30 20.50 10.41 -51.18
CA ASP A 30 20.18 11.67 -50.46
C ASP A 30 18.92 11.49 -49.56
N ASP A 31 18.86 12.28 -48.49
CA ASP A 31 17.84 12.40 -47.41
C ASP A 31 16.40 11.93 -47.70
N ASP A 32 15.85 11.10 -46.80
CA ASP A 32 14.46 11.23 -46.34
C ASP A 32 14.29 10.59 -44.94
N GLY A 33 13.44 11.21 -44.12
CA GLY A 33 13.34 11.04 -42.67
C GLY A 33 13.15 9.60 -42.21
N GLY A 34 14.17 9.07 -41.54
CA GLY A 34 14.05 7.87 -40.73
C GLY A 34 13.14 8.15 -39.55
N ILE A 35 11.94 7.56 -39.59
CA ILE A 35 11.17 7.23 -38.40
C ILE A 35 12.12 6.44 -37.49
N THR A 36 12.63 7.09 -36.46
CA THR A 36 13.14 6.38 -35.30
C THR A 36 11.92 5.68 -34.71
N THR A 37 11.84 4.37 -34.91
CA THR A 37 11.15 3.51 -33.96
C THR A 37 11.82 3.79 -32.62
N ASP A 38 11.18 4.64 -31.83
CA ASP A 38 11.36 4.71 -30.40
C ASP A 38 10.87 3.36 -29.87
N ASP A 39 11.73 2.35 -30.02
CA ASP A 39 11.67 1.13 -29.25
C ASP A 39 11.95 1.58 -27.83
N GLY A 40 10.86 1.94 -27.14
CA GLY A 40 10.87 2.33 -25.74
C GLY A 40 11.76 1.38 -24.98
N ASP A 41 12.84 1.93 -24.46
CA ASP A 41 13.79 1.28 -23.60
C ASP A 41 13.04 0.84 -22.34
N GLY A 42 12.45 -0.35 -22.42
CA GLY A 42 11.90 -1.09 -21.30
C GLY A 42 13.06 -1.59 -20.45
N THR A 43 13.81 -0.67 -19.84
CA THR A 43 14.64 -0.99 -18.68
C THR A 43 13.68 -1.38 -17.57
N GLY A 44 13.30 -2.66 -17.54
CA GLY A 44 12.64 -3.23 -16.38
C GLY A 44 13.50 -2.91 -15.16
N THR A 45 12.89 -2.36 -14.12
CA THR A 45 13.51 -2.18 -12.82
C THR A 45 14.17 -3.49 -12.42
N THR A 46 15.48 -3.50 -12.16
CA THR A 46 16.21 -4.71 -11.75
C THR A 46 16.30 -4.86 -10.24
N GLU A 47 15.94 -3.80 -9.50
CA GLU A 47 16.06 -3.72 -8.05
C GLU A 47 14.80 -3.08 -7.45
N LEU A 48 14.52 -3.43 -6.19
CA LEU A 48 13.47 -2.79 -5.40
C LEU A 48 13.87 -1.35 -5.06
N HIS A 49 12.88 -0.46 -4.97
CA HIS A 49 13.10 0.89 -4.47
C HIS A 49 13.67 0.85 -3.04
N ALA A 50 14.60 1.76 -2.71
CA ALA A 50 15.32 1.73 -1.44
C ALA A 50 14.39 1.92 -0.22
N ALA A 51 13.27 2.61 -0.38
CA ALA A 51 12.25 2.79 0.67
C ALA A 51 11.67 1.46 1.19
N PHE A 52 11.69 0.39 0.38
CA PHE A 52 11.22 -0.92 0.85
C PHE A 52 12.12 -1.54 1.94
N ALA A 53 13.33 -1.03 2.15
CA ALA A 53 14.20 -1.46 3.25
C ALA A 53 13.71 -1.03 4.64
N ASP A 54 12.82 -0.04 4.71
CA ASP A 54 12.27 0.48 5.97
C ASP A 54 11.08 -0.34 6.49
N PHE A 55 10.51 -1.24 5.66
CA PHE A 55 9.41 -2.09 6.08
C PHE A 55 9.88 -3.20 7.01
N ASP A 56 9.08 -3.50 8.03
CA ASP A 56 9.38 -4.55 9.01
C ASP A 56 9.41 -5.92 8.35
N SER A 57 10.60 -6.52 8.29
CA SER A 57 10.81 -7.80 7.61
C SER A 57 10.17 -9.02 8.30
N ASN A 58 9.65 -8.87 9.53
CA ASN A 58 8.90 -9.94 10.20
C ASN A 58 7.41 -9.89 9.82
N ASN A 59 6.91 -8.69 9.51
CA ASN A 59 5.50 -8.47 9.20
C ASN A 59 5.23 -8.31 7.70
N VAL A 60 6.23 -7.92 6.91
CA VAL A 60 6.08 -7.63 5.48
C VAL A 60 7.14 -8.37 4.66
N THR A 61 6.69 -9.04 3.60
CA THR A 61 7.54 -9.64 2.56
C THR A 61 7.36 -8.87 1.27
N ILE A 62 8.45 -8.40 0.67
CA ILE A 62 8.44 -7.56 -0.53
C ILE A 62 9.32 -8.19 -1.59
N MET A 63 8.77 -8.39 -2.79
CA MET A 63 9.45 -9.06 -3.88
C MET A 63 9.22 -8.34 -5.21
N LEU A 64 10.29 -8.24 -6.00
CA LEU A 64 10.22 -7.77 -7.39
C LEU A 64 9.90 -8.95 -8.32
N SER A 65 8.88 -8.81 -9.14
CA SER A 65 8.44 -9.80 -10.13
C SER A 65 8.33 -9.15 -11.51
N GLY A 66 9.44 -9.14 -12.26
CA GLY A 66 9.53 -8.42 -13.53
C GLY A 66 9.42 -6.91 -13.31
N THR A 67 8.33 -6.30 -13.79
CA THR A 67 8.05 -4.86 -13.66
C THR A 67 7.05 -4.53 -12.56
N THR A 68 6.72 -5.50 -11.69
CA THR A 68 5.80 -5.29 -10.55
C THR A 68 6.48 -5.61 -9.23
N VAL A 69 6.00 -4.97 -8.17
CA VAL A 69 6.35 -5.30 -6.78
C VAL A 69 5.14 -5.97 -6.15
N ILE A 70 5.39 -7.10 -5.49
CA ILE A 70 4.42 -7.85 -4.69
C ILE A 70 4.78 -7.62 -3.22
N ILE A 71 3.83 -7.11 -2.46
CA ILE A 71 3.94 -6.81 -1.03
C ILE A 71 2.93 -7.69 -0.31
N GLU A 72 3.41 -8.53 0.58
CA GLU A 72 2.58 -9.38 1.45
C GLU A 72 2.78 -8.95 2.90
N SER A 73 1.69 -8.69 3.61
CA SER A 73 1.72 -8.35 5.03
C SER A 73 0.90 -9.33 5.87
N ASN A 74 1.40 -9.67 7.06
CA ASN A 74 0.62 -10.43 8.06
C ASN A 74 -0.39 -9.55 8.84
N GLY A 75 -0.48 -8.26 8.53
CA GLY A 75 -1.40 -7.30 9.15
C GLY A 75 -1.01 -6.83 10.56
N LEU A 76 0.07 -7.35 11.13
CA LEU A 76 0.49 -7.05 12.49
C LEU A 76 1.42 -5.83 12.52
N PRO A 77 1.31 -4.96 13.54
CA PRO A 77 2.29 -3.91 13.79
C PRO A 77 3.53 -4.46 14.54
N ASN A 78 4.63 -3.71 14.53
CA ASN A 78 5.86 -4.03 15.26
C ASN A 78 6.07 -3.19 16.53
N HIS A 79 5.02 -2.55 17.05
CA HIS A 79 5.07 -1.70 18.24
C HIS A 79 4.07 -2.15 19.32
N THR A 80 4.17 -1.54 20.51
CA THR A 80 3.26 -1.79 21.61
C THR A 80 1.88 -1.18 21.38
N SER A 81 0.84 -1.76 21.97
CA SER A 81 -0.54 -1.26 21.87
C SER A 81 -1.41 -1.86 22.98
N PRO A 82 -2.43 -1.15 23.48
CA PRO A 82 -3.45 -1.75 24.34
C PRO A 82 -4.33 -2.78 23.60
N TYR A 83 -4.32 -2.79 22.26
CA TYR A 83 -5.10 -3.74 21.45
C TYR A 83 -4.45 -5.13 21.32
N TRP A 84 -3.22 -5.34 21.77
CA TRP A 84 -2.70 -6.70 21.91
C TRP A 84 -3.48 -7.46 22.99
N SER A 85 -3.64 -8.78 22.82
CA SER A 85 -4.38 -9.61 23.77
C SER A 85 -3.85 -9.46 25.20
N ASN A 86 -4.79 -9.37 26.14
CA ASN A 86 -4.48 -9.09 27.54
C ASN A 86 -5.51 -9.68 28.49
N THR A 87 -5.17 -9.64 29.77
CA THR A 87 -5.96 -10.24 30.85
C THR A 87 -7.23 -9.46 31.22
N THR A 88 -7.53 -8.34 30.54
CA THR A 88 -8.74 -7.54 30.75
C THR A 88 -9.77 -7.84 29.66
N ALA A 89 -10.91 -8.39 30.06
CA ALA A 89 -12.05 -8.53 29.15
C ALA A 89 -12.67 -7.15 28.87
N ARG A 90 -13.06 -6.90 27.63
CA ARG A 90 -13.76 -5.66 27.23
C ARG A 90 -15.05 -5.98 26.47
N SER A 91 -16.02 -5.07 26.56
CA SER A 91 -17.27 -5.16 25.81
C SER A 91 -17.63 -3.82 25.20
N ALA A 92 -18.13 -3.84 23.98
CA ALA A 92 -18.70 -2.68 23.30
C ALA A 92 -20.12 -2.99 22.83
N VAL A 93 -20.88 -1.95 22.47
CA VAL A 93 -22.22 -2.10 21.88
C VAL A 93 -22.16 -1.58 20.46
N ASP A 94 -22.53 -2.41 19.49
CA ASP A 94 -22.57 -2.02 18.08
C ASP A 94 -23.75 -1.06 17.79
N PRO A 95 -23.81 -0.41 16.61
CA PRO A 95 -24.92 0.47 16.25
C PRO A 95 -26.31 -0.22 16.21
N MET A 96 -26.35 -1.55 16.16
CA MET A 96 -27.58 -2.34 16.19
C MET A 96 -28.01 -2.73 17.62
N GLY A 97 -27.21 -2.37 18.64
CA GLY A 97 -27.46 -2.68 20.05
C GLY A 97 -26.92 -4.04 20.51
N ASN A 98 -26.15 -4.74 19.68
CA ASN A 98 -25.55 -6.02 20.07
C ASN A 98 -24.32 -5.79 20.95
N THR A 99 -24.17 -6.59 22.01
CA THR A 99 -22.96 -6.58 22.83
C THR A 99 -21.86 -7.41 22.16
N LEU A 100 -20.79 -6.75 21.76
CA LEU A 100 -19.56 -7.37 21.27
C LEU A 100 -18.61 -7.55 22.45
N THR A 101 -18.09 -8.77 22.67
CA THR A 101 -17.20 -9.07 23.80
C THR A 101 -15.85 -9.53 23.28
N THR A 102 -14.79 -8.89 23.76
CA THR A 102 -13.41 -9.36 23.61
C THR A 102 -13.02 -10.05 24.92
N PRO A 103 -12.83 -11.37 24.91
CA PRO A 103 -12.51 -12.12 26.13
C PRO A 103 -11.11 -11.77 26.65
N ALA A 104 -10.91 -11.93 27.95
CA ALA A 104 -9.58 -11.86 28.55
C ALA A 104 -8.72 -13.04 28.07
N ALA A 105 -7.48 -12.77 27.68
CA ALA A 105 -6.45 -13.78 27.49
C ALA A 105 -5.94 -14.31 28.84
N ALA A 106 -5.27 -15.46 28.82
CA ALA A 106 -4.69 -16.05 30.03
C ALA A 106 -3.50 -15.26 30.58
N VAL A 107 -2.76 -14.58 29.71
CA VAL A 107 -1.60 -13.73 30.01
C VAL A 107 -1.60 -12.55 29.06
N ASN A 108 -0.90 -11.46 29.43
CA ASN A 108 -0.69 -10.34 28.53
C ASN A 108 0.28 -10.73 27.40
N HIS A 109 -0.04 -10.31 26.18
CA HIS A 109 0.89 -10.34 25.07
C HIS A 109 2.15 -9.51 25.40
N PRO A 110 3.36 -9.88 24.93
CA PRO A 110 4.59 -9.15 25.24
C PRO A 110 4.59 -7.68 24.79
N LEU A 111 3.83 -7.35 23.76
CA LEU A 111 3.68 -5.98 23.23
C LEU A 111 2.46 -5.23 23.82
N TYR A 112 1.74 -5.83 24.77
CA TYR A 112 0.64 -5.16 25.44
C TYR A 112 1.15 -4.05 26.37
N VAL A 113 0.47 -2.90 26.34
CA VAL A 113 0.61 -1.80 27.32
C VAL A 113 -0.77 -1.28 27.71
N ASP A 114 -0.94 -0.76 28.92
CA ASP A 114 -2.23 -0.21 29.36
C ASP A 114 -2.65 1.00 28.50
N PRO A 115 -3.96 1.19 28.24
CA PRO A 115 -4.44 2.32 27.45
C PRO A 115 -4.19 3.65 28.18
N THR A 116 -3.52 4.59 27.50
CA THR A 116 -3.17 5.93 28.05
C THR A 116 -3.95 7.08 27.39
N VAL A 117 -4.28 6.95 26.11
CA VAL A 117 -5.04 7.94 25.32
C VAL A 117 -6.52 7.53 25.20
N THR A 118 -6.77 6.22 25.05
CA THR A 118 -8.11 5.63 25.14
C THR A 118 -8.35 5.00 26.52
N SER A 119 -9.42 4.22 26.67
CA SER A 119 -9.70 3.39 27.85
C SER A 119 -10.31 2.06 27.42
N PHE A 120 -10.25 1.03 28.27
CA PHE A 120 -10.89 -0.26 27.95
C PHE A 120 -12.38 -0.15 27.58
N ALA A 121 -13.08 0.88 28.10
CA ALA A 121 -14.49 1.12 27.79
C ALA A 121 -14.73 1.77 26.42
N ASN A 122 -13.72 2.47 25.88
CA ASN A 122 -13.81 3.17 24.60
C ASN A 122 -13.11 2.41 23.46
N MET A 123 -12.24 1.46 23.78
CA MET A 123 -11.56 0.63 22.78
C MET A 123 -12.57 -0.16 21.94
N ALA A 124 -12.26 -0.28 20.65
CA ALA A 124 -12.99 -1.14 19.75
C ALA A 124 -12.84 -2.64 20.16
N PRO A 125 -13.81 -3.48 19.76
CA PRO A 125 -13.71 -4.93 19.96
C PRO A 125 -12.56 -5.58 19.18
N GLY A 126 -12.12 -6.75 19.66
CA GLY A 126 -11.10 -7.60 19.02
C GLY A 126 -9.68 -7.18 19.36
N ASN A 127 -8.77 -8.14 19.46
CA ASN A 127 -7.34 -7.89 19.66
C ASN A 127 -6.57 -7.98 18.33
N ILE A 128 -5.37 -7.40 18.29
CA ILE A 128 -4.48 -7.45 17.12
C ILE A 128 -4.18 -8.90 16.72
N ASP A 129 -3.89 -9.76 17.70
CA ASP A 129 -3.53 -11.16 17.51
C ASP A 129 -4.72 -12.11 17.29
N ASP A 130 -5.95 -11.57 17.24
CA ASP A 130 -7.10 -12.32 16.75
C ASP A 130 -7.09 -12.43 15.21
N PHE A 131 -6.35 -11.54 14.51
CA PHE A 131 -6.18 -11.61 13.07
C PHE A 131 -5.24 -12.76 12.68
N ASN A 132 -5.68 -13.60 11.75
CA ASN A 132 -4.92 -14.75 11.25
C ASN A 132 -4.83 -14.82 9.71
N GLY A 133 -5.10 -13.69 9.05
CA GLY A 133 -5.04 -13.56 7.59
C GLY A 133 -3.72 -13.01 7.09
N SER A 134 -3.74 -12.57 5.84
CA SER A 134 -2.66 -11.85 5.18
C SER A 134 -3.25 -10.84 4.21
N TYR A 135 -2.53 -9.75 3.98
CA TYR A 135 -2.83 -8.76 2.97
C TYR A 135 -1.84 -8.86 1.81
N SER A 136 -2.30 -8.71 0.57
CA SER A 136 -1.46 -8.66 -0.61
C SER A 136 -1.75 -7.40 -1.44
N LEU A 137 -0.68 -6.72 -1.84
CA LEU A 137 -0.69 -5.59 -2.76
C LEU A 137 0.29 -5.87 -3.90
N THR A 138 -0.19 -5.79 -5.14
CA THR A 138 0.67 -5.85 -6.34
C THR A 138 0.59 -4.52 -7.07
N ILE A 139 1.74 -3.88 -7.30
CA ILE A 139 1.85 -2.56 -7.93
C ILE A 139 2.94 -2.55 -9.00
N PRO A 140 2.93 -1.61 -9.96
CA PRO A 140 4.08 -1.37 -10.82
C PRO A 140 5.32 -1.00 -10.00
N ALA A 141 6.49 -1.49 -10.38
CA ALA A 141 7.76 -1.10 -9.75
C ALA A 141 8.16 0.35 -10.04
N SER A 142 7.51 0.98 -11.02
CA SER A 142 7.60 2.41 -11.33
C SER A 142 6.18 2.93 -11.54
N PRO A 143 5.47 3.30 -10.46
CA PRO A 143 4.12 3.86 -10.56
C PRO A 143 4.16 5.19 -11.33
N THR A 144 3.08 5.49 -12.05
CA THR A 144 2.91 6.76 -12.77
C THR A 144 1.62 7.42 -12.36
N LEU A 145 1.58 8.75 -12.44
CA LEU A 145 0.34 9.51 -12.25
C LEU A 145 -0.73 9.05 -13.24
N ALA A 146 -1.95 8.92 -12.75
CA ALA A 146 -3.13 8.69 -13.57
C ALA A 146 -3.52 9.98 -14.32
N THR A 147 -4.32 9.85 -15.37
CA THR A 147 -4.85 11.01 -16.11
C THR A 147 -5.85 11.84 -15.29
N SER A 148 -6.42 11.24 -14.24
CA SER A 148 -7.38 11.85 -13.32
C SER A 148 -7.29 11.11 -11.98
N SER A 149 -7.49 11.84 -10.88
CA SER A 149 -7.55 11.26 -9.55
C SER A 149 -8.76 10.33 -9.36
N SER A 150 -8.71 9.46 -8.36
CA SER A 150 -9.83 8.56 -8.01
C SER A 150 -9.97 8.38 -6.50
N SER A 151 -11.21 8.33 -6.02
CA SER A 151 -11.51 8.18 -4.59
C SER A 151 -10.93 6.90 -4.01
N THR A 152 -10.49 6.96 -2.75
CA THR A 152 -10.19 5.77 -1.96
C THR A 152 -11.44 4.93 -1.69
N GLY A 153 -11.23 3.66 -1.34
CA GLY A 153 -12.31 2.78 -0.87
C GLY A 153 -12.36 2.70 0.65
N LEU A 154 -13.32 1.93 1.16
CA LEU A 154 -13.32 1.47 2.55
C LEU A 154 -12.33 0.32 2.71
N GLY A 155 -11.79 0.16 3.91
CA GLY A 155 -10.79 -0.87 4.20
C GLY A 155 -9.38 -0.36 4.00
N ALA A 156 -8.45 -1.30 3.79
CA ALA A 156 -7.04 -0.96 3.58
C ALA A 156 -6.86 -0.22 2.25
N ILE A 157 -6.28 0.98 2.33
CA ILE A 157 -5.85 1.82 1.19
C ILE A 157 -4.33 1.84 1.03
N GLY A 158 -3.60 1.33 2.03
CA GLY A 158 -2.14 1.23 2.03
C GLY A 158 -1.63 0.25 3.08
N ILE A 159 -0.33 -0.04 3.00
CA ILE A 159 0.39 -0.89 3.96
C ILE A 159 1.46 -0.02 4.63
N ALA A 160 1.41 0.06 5.96
CA ALA A 160 2.38 0.82 6.75
C ALA A 160 3.72 0.07 6.87
N VAL A 161 4.79 0.80 7.15
CA VAL A 161 6.13 0.22 7.38
C VAL A 161 6.15 -0.79 8.54
N SER A 162 5.25 -0.63 9.52
CA SER A 162 5.08 -1.57 10.63
C SER A 162 4.50 -2.93 10.24
N GLY A 163 3.84 -3.01 9.08
CA GLY A 163 3.07 -4.15 8.60
C GLY A 163 1.55 -3.96 8.68
N SER A 164 1.04 -3.14 9.59
CA SER A 164 -0.41 -2.94 9.70
C SER A 164 -0.98 -2.01 8.62
N MET A 165 -2.31 -1.92 8.52
CA MET A 165 -2.98 -1.28 7.37
C MET A 165 -3.16 0.23 7.56
N ILE A 166 -3.13 0.96 6.46
CA ILE A 166 -3.51 2.38 6.39
C ILE A 166 -4.93 2.46 5.84
N TYR A 167 -5.80 3.19 6.53
CA TYR A 167 -7.19 3.47 6.14
C TYR A 167 -7.33 4.98 5.86
N ASN A 168 -8.38 5.36 5.11
CA ASN A 168 -8.68 6.77 4.82
C ASN A 168 -9.35 7.47 6.03
N ASP A 169 -9.98 8.61 5.83
CA ASP A 169 -10.67 9.40 6.86
C ASP A 169 -12.08 8.89 7.24
N GLU A 170 -12.47 7.72 6.74
CA GLU A 170 -13.81 7.14 6.97
C GLU A 170 -13.79 5.86 7.82
N GLU A 171 -14.75 5.75 8.74
CA GLU A 171 -15.05 4.54 9.54
C GLU A 171 -16.07 3.62 8.85
N GLY A 172 -16.74 4.14 7.83
CA GLY A 172 -17.79 3.47 7.09
C GLY A 172 -18.28 4.36 5.95
N PRO A 173 -19.19 3.87 5.09
CA PRO A 173 -19.55 4.59 3.88
C PRO A 173 -20.07 6.00 4.17
N ASN A 174 -19.30 7.05 3.84
CA ASN A 174 -19.60 8.45 4.14
C ASN A 174 -19.72 8.74 5.65
N VAL A 175 -19.02 8.00 6.50
CA VAL A 175 -18.98 8.18 7.95
C VAL A 175 -17.57 8.63 8.34
N PRO A 176 -17.37 9.90 8.70
CA PRO A 176 -16.07 10.40 9.15
C PRO A 176 -15.57 9.69 10.42
N LEU A 177 -14.26 9.72 10.61
CA LEU A 177 -13.55 9.21 11.78
C LEU A 177 -13.98 9.80 13.14
N ASP A 178 -14.73 10.91 13.15
CA ASP A 178 -15.08 11.75 14.31
C ASP A 178 -15.47 10.95 15.56
N SER A 179 -16.30 9.92 15.40
CA SER A 179 -16.86 9.16 16.53
C SER A 179 -15.95 8.04 17.03
N ALA A 180 -14.94 7.65 16.24
CA ALA A 180 -14.02 6.58 16.55
C ALA A 180 -12.69 7.07 17.12
N VAL A 181 -12.36 8.37 17.02
CA VAL A 181 -11.10 8.93 17.58
C VAL A 181 -10.88 8.59 19.05
N GLY A 182 -11.94 8.48 19.85
CA GLY A 182 -11.84 8.09 21.26
C GLY A 182 -11.43 6.64 21.51
N SER A 183 -11.52 5.79 20.49
CA SER A 183 -11.09 4.38 20.53
C SER A 183 -9.63 4.18 20.10
N LEU A 184 -9.02 5.17 19.44
CA LEU A 184 -7.66 5.07 18.94
C LEU A 184 -6.67 5.00 20.11
N ASP A 185 -5.66 4.15 19.97
CA ASP A 185 -4.58 4.07 20.94
C ASP A 185 -3.58 5.22 20.78
N TYR A 186 -2.49 5.17 21.56
CA TYR A 186 -1.50 6.23 21.58
C TYR A 186 -0.71 6.38 20.27
N THR A 187 -0.76 5.37 19.38
CA THR A 187 -0.20 5.46 18.02
C THR A 187 -1.28 5.74 16.98
N ALA A 188 -2.45 6.20 17.41
CA ALA A 188 -3.54 6.66 16.57
C ALA A 188 -4.14 5.57 15.66
N ALA A 189 -4.17 4.33 16.17
CA ALA A 189 -4.78 3.18 15.51
C ALA A 189 -5.74 2.42 16.44
N HIS A 190 -6.58 1.59 15.83
CA HIS A 190 -7.48 0.69 16.55
C HIS A 190 -7.72 -0.59 15.77
N THR A 191 -8.44 -1.54 16.38
CA THR A 191 -8.94 -2.73 15.70
C THR A 191 -10.30 -2.49 15.06
N GLY A 192 -10.47 -3.01 13.86
CA GLY A 192 -11.75 -3.24 13.21
C GLY A 192 -11.98 -4.73 12.95
N PRO A 193 -13.10 -5.11 12.32
CA PRO A 193 -13.40 -6.52 12.05
C PRO A 193 -12.34 -7.27 11.23
N GLN A 194 -11.52 -6.54 10.46
CA GLN A 194 -10.57 -7.11 9.51
C GLN A 194 -9.11 -6.82 9.85
N SER A 195 -8.79 -5.78 10.61
CA SER A 195 -7.40 -5.42 10.89
C SER A 195 -7.25 -4.48 12.08
N TYR A 196 -6.06 -4.48 12.67
CA TYR A 196 -5.54 -3.27 13.30
C TYR A 196 -5.12 -2.28 12.20
N HIS A 197 -5.41 -1.00 12.35
CA HIS A 197 -5.19 -0.04 11.26
C HIS A 197 -5.08 1.40 11.74
N TYR A 198 -4.35 2.21 10.96
CA TYR A 198 -4.12 3.62 11.20
C TYR A 198 -4.98 4.46 10.27
N HIS A 199 -5.68 5.44 10.83
CA HIS A 199 -6.27 6.55 10.08
C HIS A 199 -5.43 7.84 10.20
N LEU A 200 -4.70 7.97 11.31
CA LEU A 200 -3.99 9.18 11.72
C LEU A 200 -2.49 8.92 11.83
N GLU A 201 -1.69 9.99 11.82
CA GLU A 201 -0.23 9.94 11.92
C GLU A 201 0.26 8.97 13.02
N PRO A 202 0.95 7.89 12.65
CA PRO A 202 1.27 6.80 13.56
C PRO A 202 2.47 7.13 14.45
N LYS A 203 2.18 7.60 15.66
CA LYS A 203 3.18 8.11 16.62
C LYS A 203 4.26 7.12 17.05
N ALA A 204 4.09 5.81 16.78
CA ALA A 204 5.12 4.81 17.02
C ALA A 204 6.33 4.94 16.07
N PHE A 205 6.15 5.49 14.85
CA PHE A 205 7.22 5.56 13.84
C PHE A 205 7.20 6.83 12.97
N SER A 206 6.23 7.73 13.13
CA SER A 206 6.25 9.08 12.55
C SER A 206 5.60 10.09 13.49
N ASP A 207 6.28 11.20 13.78
CA ASP A 207 5.74 12.32 14.56
C ASP A 207 6.38 13.66 14.14
N ASP A 208 5.67 14.43 13.31
CA ASP A 208 6.17 15.72 12.80
C ASP A 208 7.53 15.61 12.09
N ASP A 209 7.72 14.59 11.26
CA ASP A 209 9.00 14.25 10.66
C ASP A 209 8.89 13.97 9.16
N ASP A 210 9.97 13.48 8.56
CA ASP A 210 10.09 13.06 7.17
C ASP A 210 10.20 11.53 7.04
N ALA A 211 9.81 10.77 8.07
CA ALA A 211 9.92 9.31 8.07
C ALA A 211 9.00 8.65 7.03
N LEU A 212 9.39 7.49 6.50
CA LEU A 212 8.50 6.70 5.66
C LEU A 212 7.37 6.13 6.52
N VAL A 213 6.12 6.38 6.13
CA VAL A 213 4.94 5.90 6.83
C VAL A 213 4.44 4.59 6.21
N GLY A 214 4.50 4.48 4.89
CA GLY A 214 4.09 3.28 4.17
C GLY A 214 3.99 3.48 2.67
N ILE A 215 3.21 2.62 2.04
CA ILE A 215 2.90 2.66 0.61
C ILE A 215 1.39 2.61 0.39
N ILE A 216 0.91 3.48 -0.49
CA ILE A 216 -0.51 3.59 -0.85
C ILE A 216 -0.81 2.64 -2.02
N GLY A 217 -2.05 2.18 -2.13
CA GLY A 217 -2.49 1.16 -3.09
C GLY A 217 -2.31 1.55 -4.56
N ASP A 218 -2.09 2.83 -4.86
CA ASP A 218 -1.75 3.33 -6.20
C ASP A 218 -0.24 3.27 -6.52
N GLY A 219 0.57 2.78 -5.57
CA GLY A 219 1.99 2.48 -5.73
C GLY A 219 2.93 3.55 -5.20
N PHE A 220 2.42 4.73 -4.82
CA PHE A 220 3.28 5.80 -4.29
C PHE A 220 3.53 5.65 -2.78
N PHE A 221 4.75 5.99 -2.37
CA PHE A 221 5.12 6.06 -0.97
C PHE A 221 4.45 7.25 -0.29
N ILE A 222 4.18 7.10 1.01
CA ILE A 222 3.74 8.18 1.88
C ILE A 222 4.73 8.39 3.02
N TYR A 223 5.12 9.65 3.21
CA TYR A 223 6.04 10.10 4.24
C TYR A 223 5.33 10.93 5.31
N GLY A 224 6.03 11.19 6.42
CA GLY A 224 5.61 12.11 7.46
C GLY A 224 5.39 13.54 6.92
N ARG A 225 5.00 14.45 7.82
CA ARG A 225 4.55 15.80 7.44
C ARG A 225 5.62 16.69 6.79
N LYS A 226 6.91 16.38 6.95
CA LYS A 226 8.02 17.16 6.43
C LYS A 226 8.61 16.51 5.19
N CYS A 227 9.05 17.34 4.26
CA CYS A 227 9.76 16.91 3.07
C CYS A 227 11.26 16.88 3.34
N ASN A 228 11.89 15.72 3.17
CA ASN A 228 13.32 15.52 3.39
C ASN A 228 14.18 16.53 2.61
N SER A 229 13.81 16.83 1.36
CA SER A 229 14.58 17.72 0.49
C SER A 229 14.57 19.19 0.94
N THR A 230 13.55 19.61 1.68
CA THR A 230 13.40 20.99 2.17
C THR A 230 13.64 21.13 3.68
N GLY A 231 13.58 20.02 4.43
CA GLY A 231 13.69 19.98 5.88
C GLY A 231 12.48 20.57 6.63
N THR A 232 11.38 20.84 5.92
CA THR A 232 10.17 21.46 6.48
C THR A 232 8.91 20.97 5.75
N TYR A 233 7.75 21.47 6.16
CA TYR A 233 6.47 21.20 5.49
C TYR A 233 6.52 21.67 4.02
N PRO A 234 6.20 20.79 3.06
CA PRO A 234 6.12 21.18 1.65
C PRO A 234 4.97 22.18 1.44
N THR A 235 5.18 23.12 0.52
CA THR A 235 4.21 24.20 0.21
C THR A 235 3.61 24.07 -1.18
N ASP A 236 3.98 23.04 -1.92
CA ASP A 236 3.66 22.75 -3.31
C ASP A 236 2.93 21.41 -3.47
N LEU A 237 2.27 20.95 -2.40
CA LEU A 237 1.43 19.76 -2.42
C LEU A 237 0.24 19.94 -3.37
N ASP A 238 -0.12 18.86 -4.05
CA ASP A 238 -1.40 18.74 -4.74
C ASP A 238 -2.56 18.48 -3.76
N ALA A 239 -3.76 18.27 -4.30
CA ALA A 239 -4.98 18.10 -3.52
C ALA A 239 -5.03 16.81 -2.68
N SER A 240 -4.12 15.86 -2.91
CA SER A 240 -4.00 14.62 -2.15
C SER A 240 -2.76 14.59 -1.26
N GLY A 241 -2.10 15.73 -1.09
CA GLY A 241 -0.91 15.84 -0.25
C GLY A 241 0.36 15.32 -0.92
N GLY A 242 0.40 15.18 -2.25
CA GLY A 242 1.58 14.70 -2.97
C GLY A 242 2.34 15.76 -3.73
N HIS A 243 3.63 15.53 -3.96
CA HIS A 243 4.48 16.38 -4.79
C HIS A 243 5.68 15.62 -5.36
N THR A 244 6.51 16.27 -6.18
CA THR A 244 7.71 15.67 -6.77
C THR A 244 8.98 16.31 -6.22
N SER A 245 9.74 15.55 -5.44
CA SER A 245 11.08 15.93 -4.97
C SER A 245 11.95 14.70 -4.73
N THR A 246 13.20 14.90 -4.35
CA THR A 246 14.03 13.80 -3.80
C THR A 246 13.56 13.44 -2.39
N THR A 247 13.85 12.22 -1.96
CA THR A 247 13.56 11.71 -0.61
C THR A 247 14.85 11.22 0.05
N GLN A 248 14.78 10.76 1.30
CA GLN A 248 15.88 10.04 1.94
C GLN A 248 16.24 8.72 1.23
N HIS A 249 15.36 8.23 0.35
CA HIS A 249 15.50 6.95 -0.36
C HIS A 249 15.95 7.09 -1.81
N THR A 250 15.95 8.29 -2.38
CA THR A 250 16.38 8.51 -3.76
C THR A 250 16.95 9.90 -3.99
N THR A 251 17.98 9.97 -4.83
CA THR A 251 18.58 11.24 -5.31
C THR A 251 17.94 11.74 -6.59
N THR A 252 17.02 10.97 -7.19
CA THR A 252 16.22 11.37 -8.34
C THR A 252 14.86 11.83 -7.84
N ALA A 253 14.35 12.94 -8.37
CA ALA A 253 13.04 13.43 -7.95
C ALA A 253 11.94 12.47 -8.39
N GLU A 254 11.05 12.12 -7.46
CA GLU A 254 9.93 11.21 -7.68
C GLU A 254 8.68 11.74 -7.00
N TYR A 255 7.52 11.32 -7.51
CA TYR A 255 6.25 11.67 -6.89
C TYR A 255 6.02 10.82 -5.64
N HIS A 256 5.64 11.46 -4.54
CA HIS A 256 5.30 10.82 -3.27
C HIS A 256 4.30 11.66 -2.49
N TYR A 257 3.60 11.02 -1.56
CA TYR A 257 2.67 11.68 -0.66
C TYR A 257 3.33 12.07 0.66
N HIS A 258 2.75 13.07 1.31
CA HIS A 258 2.99 13.42 2.69
C HIS A 258 1.69 13.31 3.49
N ILE A 259 1.80 12.94 4.76
CA ILE A 259 0.77 13.29 5.73
C ILE A 259 0.62 14.82 5.69
N GLU A 260 -0.57 15.32 5.36
CA GLU A 260 -0.77 16.76 5.27
C GLU A 260 -0.64 17.42 6.65
N ASN A 261 -0.02 18.60 6.71
CA ASN A 261 0.08 19.37 7.95
C ASN A 261 -1.20 20.17 8.25
N THR A 262 -2.36 19.58 7.99
CA THR A 262 -3.69 20.15 8.23
C THR A 262 -4.35 19.42 9.39
N THR A 263 -4.79 20.17 10.40
CA THR A 263 -5.38 19.55 11.60
C THR A 263 -6.81 19.06 11.35
N TYR A 264 -7.04 17.79 11.65
CA TYR A 264 -8.34 17.17 11.81
C TYR A 264 -8.79 17.27 13.27
N LEU A 265 -10.05 17.68 13.49
CA LEU A 265 -10.61 17.98 14.83
C LEU A 265 -9.72 18.89 15.70
N ASN A 266 -8.93 19.76 15.07
CA ASN A 266 -7.96 20.67 15.71
C ASN A 266 -6.83 19.98 16.51
N GLN A 267 -6.60 18.68 16.31
CA GLN A 267 -5.63 17.92 17.11
C GLN A 267 -4.85 16.87 16.31
N TYR A 268 -5.48 16.25 15.32
CA TYR A 268 -4.98 15.07 14.64
C TYR A 268 -4.54 15.39 13.22
N TYR A 269 -3.80 14.47 12.60
CA TYR A 269 -3.37 14.55 11.20
C TYR A 269 -3.74 13.24 10.53
N ILE A 270 -4.61 13.30 9.52
CA ILE A 270 -5.03 12.10 8.77
C ILE A 270 -3.89 11.69 7.85
N ILE A 271 -3.61 10.39 7.76
CA ILE A 271 -2.53 9.88 6.91
C ILE A 271 -2.80 10.23 5.46
N PHE A 272 -3.97 9.87 4.93
CA PHE A 272 -4.33 10.07 3.54
C PHE A 272 -5.85 10.29 3.38
N PRO A 273 -6.32 11.55 3.41
CA PRO A 273 -7.74 11.89 3.20
C PRO A 273 -8.10 12.14 1.72
N GLY A 274 -7.12 12.14 0.82
CA GLY A 274 -7.28 12.53 -0.58
C GLY A 274 -7.65 11.39 -1.52
N ASP A 275 -7.78 11.74 -2.80
CA ASP A 275 -7.90 10.77 -3.89
C ASP A 275 -6.54 10.14 -4.20
N TYR A 276 -6.52 8.92 -4.72
CA TYR A 276 -5.35 8.39 -5.41
C TYR A 276 -5.00 9.26 -6.63
N GLN A 277 -3.73 9.59 -6.78
CA GLN A 277 -3.15 10.27 -7.94
C GLN A 277 -2.49 9.29 -8.91
N GLY A 278 -2.20 8.04 -8.48
CA GLY A 278 -1.76 6.95 -9.34
C GLY A 278 -2.91 6.06 -9.83
N ILE A 279 -2.55 4.90 -10.38
CA ILE A 279 -3.52 3.87 -10.79
C ILE A 279 -3.75 2.93 -9.61
N PRO A 280 -4.96 2.90 -8.99
CA PRO A 280 -5.20 2.13 -7.78
C PRO A 280 -5.12 0.62 -8.04
N ASN A 281 -4.47 -0.10 -7.12
CA ASN A 281 -4.45 -1.55 -7.04
C ASN A 281 -5.15 -1.99 -5.76
N ASN A 282 -5.85 -3.12 -5.81
CA ASN A 282 -6.61 -3.60 -4.68
C ASN A 282 -5.70 -4.28 -3.66
N ILE A 283 -5.90 -3.98 -2.38
CA ILE A 283 -5.34 -4.74 -1.27
C ILE A 283 -6.32 -5.89 -0.96
N GLN A 284 -5.85 -7.13 -1.07
CA GLN A 284 -6.65 -8.35 -0.88
C GLN A 284 -6.27 -9.09 0.39
#